data_AF-A0A343TJW9-F1
#
_entry.id   AF-A0A343TJW9-F1
#
_cell.length_a   1.000
_cell.length_b   1.000
_cell.length_c   1.000
_cell.angle_alpha   90.00
_cell.angle_beta   90.00
_cell.angle_gamma   90.00
#
_symmetry.space_group_name_H-M   'P 1'
#
loop_
_entity.id
_entity.type
_entity.pdbx_description
1 polymer ?
#
loop_
_entity_poly.entity_id
_entity_poly.type
_entity_poly.pdbx_seq_one_letter_code
_entity_poly.pdbx_strand_id
1 'polypeptide(L)'
;MTSKQNTPNEQDDETQTEHDADVDEGGGETEGASGTGLDSNVAGALSYLLGPITGILFYLVEDDDEFVRFHGAQSTIVFGGLFVLSIGMTVLLTVLAVIPVVGWIAGALLGIVSILLAPVAFVAWLFLMYKAYQGSEYSVPIAGPYARKYAPAK
;
A
#
# COMPACT_ATOMS: atom_id res chain seq x y z
N MET A 1 47.41 -42.90 53.06
CA MET A 1 46.05 -43.13 52.53
C MET A 1 46.07 -42.66 51.07
N THR A 2 46.55 -43.52 50.16
CA THR A 2 45.78 -44.19 49.08
C THR A 2 45.24 -43.18 48.06
N SER A 3 45.90 -42.87 46.93
CA SER A 3 46.16 -43.63 45.69
C SER A 3 44.91 -43.95 44.85
N LYS A 4 44.92 -43.44 43.60
CA LYS A 4 44.47 -44.02 42.31
C LYS A 4 43.31 -43.35 41.54
N GLN A 5 43.63 -43.12 40.27
CA GLN A 5 42.82 -42.81 39.09
C GLN A 5 41.81 -43.92 38.78
N ASN A 6 40.65 -43.59 38.16
CA ASN A 6 40.05 -44.23 36.97
C ASN A 6 38.57 -43.81 36.79
N THR A 7 38.25 -43.15 35.68
CA THR A 7 37.06 -43.47 34.85
C THR A 7 37.43 -44.66 33.92
N PRO A 8 36.54 -45.36 33.16
CA PRO A 8 35.18 -45.01 32.66
C PRO A 8 34.20 -46.23 32.64
N ASN A 9 33.20 -46.20 31.74
CA ASN A 9 32.26 -47.23 31.24
C ASN A 9 30.87 -47.26 31.88
N GLU A 10 29.78 -47.48 31.16
CA GLU A 10 29.50 -47.76 29.74
C GLU A 10 28.03 -47.38 29.51
N GLN A 11 27.66 -47.13 28.25
CA GLN A 11 26.28 -47.08 27.74
C GLN A 11 25.51 -48.32 28.24
N ASP A 12 24.22 -48.29 28.55
CA ASP A 12 23.13 -48.62 27.61
C ASP A 12 21.79 -48.44 28.38
N ASP A 13 20.87 -47.61 27.89
CA ASP A 13 19.44 -47.97 27.87
C ASP A 13 18.69 -47.01 26.94
N GLU A 14 18.54 -47.44 25.69
CA GLU A 14 17.58 -46.85 24.78
C GLU A 14 16.18 -47.30 25.21
N THR A 15 15.34 -46.36 25.67
CA THR A 15 13.90 -46.48 25.44
C THR A 15 13.35 -45.11 25.08
N GLN A 16 13.28 -44.87 23.77
CA GLN A 16 12.40 -43.88 23.19
C GLN A 16 10.96 -44.24 23.56
N THR A 17 10.19 -43.28 24.08
CA THR A 17 8.85 -42.90 23.62
C THR A 17 8.20 -41.99 24.67
N GLU A 18 8.42 -40.68 24.57
CA GLU A 18 7.35 -39.73 24.90
C GLU A 18 7.24 -38.74 23.74
N HIS A 19 6.11 -38.90 23.06
CA HIS A 19 5.57 -38.11 21.98
C HIS A 19 4.85 -36.94 22.63
N ASP A 20 5.58 -35.90 23.00
CA ASP A 20 4.99 -34.62 23.39
C ASP A 20 5.00 -33.71 22.17
N ALA A 21 4.09 -34.04 21.24
CA ALA A 21 3.62 -33.12 20.24
C ALA A 21 2.49 -32.29 20.85
N ASP A 22 2.85 -31.27 21.63
CA ASP A 22 1.90 -30.25 22.07
C ASP A 22 2.28 -28.90 21.44
N VAL A 23 1.62 -28.67 20.30
CA VAL A 23 1.09 -27.39 19.82
C VAL A 23 2.03 -26.19 20.01
N ASP A 24 2.88 -25.96 19.00
CA ASP A 24 3.38 -24.63 18.67
C ASP A 24 2.16 -23.74 18.37
N GLU A 25 1.68 -23.05 19.40
CA GLU A 25 0.66 -22.03 19.30
C GLU A 25 1.13 -21.02 18.25
N GLY A 26 0.32 -20.88 17.20
CA GLY A 26 0.62 -20.09 16.03
C GLY A 26 1.32 -18.80 16.39
N GLY A 27 2.56 -18.68 15.93
CA GLY A 27 3.33 -17.45 15.93
C GLY A 27 2.56 -16.38 15.15
N GLY A 28 1.66 -15.69 15.85
CA GLY A 28 1.31 -14.32 15.56
C GLY A 28 2.59 -13.53 15.76
N GLU A 29 3.36 -13.41 14.68
CA GLU A 29 4.43 -12.43 14.59
C GLU A 29 3.83 -11.12 15.08
N THR A 30 4.43 -10.57 16.13
CA THR A 30 4.07 -9.28 16.69
C THR A 30 4.14 -8.24 15.59
N GLU A 31 2.99 -7.98 14.96
CA GLU A 31 2.72 -6.77 14.22
C GLU A 31 3.06 -5.64 15.17
N GLY A 32 4.13 -4.89 14.86
CA GLY A 32 4.39 -3.63 15.54
C GLY A 32 3.10 -2.83 15.46
N ALA A 33 2.70 -2.20 16.58
CA ALA A 33 1.43 -1.50 16.68
C ALA A 33 1.29 -0.45 15.57
N SER A 34 0.71 -0.86 14.44
CA SER A 34 0.43 -0.04 13.28
C SER A 34 -0.61 0.99 13.71
N GLY A 35 -0.50 2.23 13.24
CA GLY A 35 -1.35 3.33 13.67
C GLY A 35 -2.85 3.03 13.48
N THR A 36 -3.18 2.14 12.53
CA THR A 36 -4.54 1.68 12.25
C THR A 36 -4.90 0.29 12.78
N GLY A 37 -3.92 -0.53 13.18
CA GLY A 37 -4.15 -1.94 13.57
C GLY A 37 -4.63 -2.83 12.42
N LEU A 38 -4.40 -2.43 11.17
CA LEU A 38 -4.74 -3.19 9.96
C LEU A 38 -3.50 -3.85 9.39
N ASP A 39 -3.68 -5.01 8.74
CA ASP A 39 -2.65 -5.63 7.93
C ASP A 39 -2.11 -4.63 6.89
N SER A 40 -0.80 -4.59 6.72
CA SER A 40 -0.09 -3.64 5.84
C SER A 40 -0.65 -3.61 4.40
N ASN A 41 -0.95 -4.78 3.83
CA ASN A 41 -1.52 -4.91 2.49
C ASN A 41 -2.96 -4.35 2.39
N VAL A 42 -3.76 -4.51 3.45
CA VAL A 42 -5.13 -3.97 3.52
C VAL A 42 -5.08 -2.45 3.66
N ALA A 43 -4.27 -1.93 4.57
CA ALA A 43 -4.07 -0.49 4.75
C ALA A 43 -3.51 0.16 3.46
N GLY A 44 -2.55 -0.47 2.80
CA GLY A 44 -2.03 -0.04 1.50
C GLY A 44 -3.10 0.02 0.42
N ALA A 45 -4.01 -0.97 0.35
CA ALA A 45 -5.12 -0.94 -0.60
C ALA A 45 -6.15 0.17 -0.28
N LEU A 46 -6.52 0.32 0.99
CA LEU A 46 -7.47 1.34 1.46
C LEU A 46 -6.95 2.76 1.27
N SER A 47 -5.63 2.96 1.23
CA SER A 47 -5.02 4.26 0.91
C SER A 47 -5.49 4.82 -0.45
N TYR A 48 -5.90 3.96 -1.40
CA TYR A 48 -6.43 4.37 -2.69
C TYR A 48 -7.95 4.61 -2.72
N LEU A 49 -8.70 4.15 -1.71
CA LEU A 49 -10.16 4.02 -1.78
C LEU A 49 -10.90 5.34 -2.09
N LEU A 50 -10.51 6.43 -1.43
CA LEU A 50 -11.07 7.77 -1.64
C LEU A 50 -10.05 8.71 -2.29
N GLY A 51 -9.11 8.13 -3.05
CA GLY A 51 -8.03 8.85 -3.70
C GLY A 51 -7.16 9.59 -2.68
N PRO A 52 -6.97 10.92 -2.82
CA PRO A 52 -6.00 11.63 -1.99
C PRO A 52 -6.43 11.72 -0.53
N ILE A 53 -7.72 11.61 -0.23
CA ILE A 53 -8.24 11.72 1.14
C ILE A 53 -7.72 10.56 1.99
N THR A 54 -7.98 9.32 1.56
CA THR A 54 -7.46 8.13 2.23
C THR A 54 -5.95 8.01 2.08
N GLY A 55 -5.38 8.47 0.96
CA GLY A 55 -3.93 8.47 0.76
C GLY A 55 -3.20 9.28 1.82
N ILE A 56 -3.67 10.50 2.08
CA ILE A 56 -3.13 11.39 3.11
C ILE A 56 -3.36 10.79 4.50
N LEU A 57 -4.57 10.28 4.77
CA LEU A 57 -4.90 9.67 6.06
C LEU A 57 -3.93 8.54 6.43
N PHE A 58 -3.80 7.54 5.56
CA PHE A 58 -2.92 6.40 5.82
C PHE A 58 -1.43 6.80 5.83
N TYR A 59 -1.03 7.76 5.01
CA TYR A 59 0.35 8.30 5.05
C TYR A 59 0.71 9.01 6.37
N LEU A 60 -0.27 9.63 7.02
CA LEU A 60 -0.06 10.36 8.27
C LEU A 60 -0.24 9.51 9.52
N VAL A 61 -1.11 8.50 9.46
CA VAL A 61 -1.42 7.63 10.61
C VAL A 61 -0.44 6.46 10.72
N GLU A 62 0.02 5.89 9.60
CA GLU A 62 1.09 4.89 9.64
C GLU A 62 2.44 5.57 9.61
N ASP A 63 3.18 5.53 10.72
CA ASP A 63 4.53 6.12 10.83
C ASP A 63 5.65 5.11 10.53
N ASP A 64 5.47 3.86 10.98
CA ASP A 64 6.49 2.80 10.95
C ASP A 64 6.36 1.86 9.74
N ASP A 65 5.23 1.87 9.04
CA ASP A 65 4.98 0.99 7.88
C ASP A 65 5.33 1.70 6.56
N GLU A 66 6.53 1.45 6.05
CA GLU A 66 7.00 2.04 4.78
C GLU A 66 6.14 1.62 3.58
N PHE A 67 5.53 0.44 3.60
CA PHE A 67 4.68 -0.05 2.51
C PHE A 67 3.37 0.74 2.45
N VAL A 68 2.69 0.90 3.59
CA VAL A 68 1.46 1.70 3.68
C VAL A 68 1.75 3.15 3.34
N ARG A 69 2.87 3.68 3.83
CA ARG A 69 3.29 5.06 3.51
C ARG A 69 3.64 5.25 2.04
N PHE A 70 4.26 4.27 1.39
CA PHE A 70 4.46 4.31 -0.06
C PHE A 70 3.12 4.41 -0.80
N HIS A 71 2.17 3.54 -0.49
CA HIS A 71 0.87 3.54 -1.16
C HIS A 71 0.04 4.79 -0.84
N GLY A 72 0.10 5.29 0.41
CA GLY A 72 -0.51 6.55 0.82
C GLY A 72 0.07 7.77 0.10
N ALA A 73 1.40 7.86 -0.01
CA ALA A 73 2.09 8.91 -0.76
C ALA A 73 1.77 8.82 -2.27
N GLN A 74 1.81 7.61 -2.86
CA GLN A 74 1.47 7.40 -4.27
C GLN A 74 0.01 7.77 -4.55
N SER A 75 -0.92 7.37 -3.70
CA SER A 75 -2.34 7.75 -3.80
C SER A 75 -2.51 9.27 -3.75
N THR A 76 -1.87 9.93 -2.79
CA THR A 76 -1.89 11.38 -2.63
C THR A 76 -1.38 12.09 -3.89
N ILE A 77 -0.25 11.65 -4.44
CA ILE A 77 0.37 12.28 -5.60
C ILE A 77 -0.46 12.03 -6.87
N VAL A 78 -0.89 10.79 -7.12
CA VAL A 78 -1.68 10.43 -8.30
C VAL A 78 -3.02 11.15 -8.27
N PHE A 79 -3.82 10.92 -7.24
CA PHE A 79 -5.19 11.41 -7.22
C PHE A 79 -5.27 12.90 -6.84
N GLY A 80 -4.34 13.41 -6.03
CA GLY A 80 -4.22 14.84 -5.77
C GLY A 80 -3.79 15.63 -7.01
N GLY A 81 -2.83 15.11 -7.77
CA GLY A 81 -2.43 15.69 -9.06
C GLY A 81 -3.58 15.70 -10.07
N LEU A 82 -4.30 14.59 -10.20
CA LEU A 82 -5.50 14.49 -11.05
C LEU A 82 -6.60 15.47 -10.61
N PHE A 83 -6.82 15.62 -9.31
CA PHE A 83 -7.80 16.56 -8.78
C PHE A 83 -7.43 18.01 -9.12
N VAL A 84 -6.19 18.43 -8.89
CA VAL A 84 -5.71 19.78 -9.23
C VAL A 84 -5.81 20.04 -10.73
N LEU A 85 -5.40 19.07 -11.57
CA LEU A 85 -5.53 19.17 -13.02
C LEU A 85 -6.99 19.30 -13.45
N SER A 86 -7.89 18.52 -12.85
CA SER A 86 -9.33 18.57 -13.13
C SER A 86 -9.89 19.96 -12.83
N ILE A 87 -9.59 20.52 -11.65
CA ILE A 87 -10.05 21.87 -11.28
C ILE A 87 -9.49 22.94 -12.24
N GLY A 88 -8.19 22.88 -12.54
CA GLY A 88 -7.57 23.83 -13.48
C GLY A 88 -8.19 23.78 -14.87
N MET A 89 -8.46 22.57 -15.38
CA MET A 89 -9.11 22.37 -16.66
C MET A 89 -10.55 22.89 -16.64
N THR A 90 -11.34 22.57 -15.61
CA THR A 90 -12.71 23.08 -15.45
C THR A 90 -12.75 24.60 -15.48
N VAL A 91 -11.88 25.28 -14.70
CA VAL A 91 -11.80 26.75 -14.67
C VAL A 91 -11.46 27.32 -16.04
N LEU A 92 -10.45 26.77 -16.71
CA LEU A 92 -10.05 27.21 -18.05
C LEU A 92 -11.22 27.14 -19.05
N LEU A 93 -11.96 26.03 -19.02
CA LEU A 93 -13.08 25.80 -19.92
C LEU A 93 -14.27 26.70 -19.63
N THR A 94 -14.56 26.97 -18.36
CA THR A 94 -15.60 27.93 -17.98
C THR A 94 -15.32 29.32 -18.54
N VAL A 95 -14.06 29.75 -18.55
CA VAL A 95 -13.67 31.03 -19.16
C VAL A 95 -13.86 31.01 -20.69
N LEU A 96 -13.47 29.92 -21.36
CA LEU A 96 -13.61 29.79 -22.82
C LEU A 96 -15.07 29.63 -23.27
N ALA A 97 -15.95 29.12 -22.40
CA ALA A 97 -17.36 28.90 -22.68
C ALA A 97 -18.17 30.20 -22.90
N VAL A 98 -17.60 31.37 -22.55
CA VAL A 98 -18.20 32.68 -22.85
C VAL A 98 -18.35 32.92 -24.36
N ILE A 99 -17.52 32.27 -25.18
CA ILE A 99 -17.63 32.30 -26.64
C ILE A 99 -18.54 31.14 -27.08
N PRO A 100 -19.78 31.40 -27.56
CA PRO A 100 -20.79 30.36 -27.72
C PRO A 100 -20.30 29.14 -28.52
N VAL A 101 -19.73 29.34 -29.71
CA VAL A 101 -19.27 28.25 -30.59
C VAL A 101 -18.09 27.47 -29.99
N VAL A 102 -17.16 28.15 -29.33
CA VAL A 102 -15.98 27.52 -28.72
C VAL A 102 -16.37 26.66 -27.52
N GLY A 103 -17.31 27.15 -26.69
CA GLY A 103 -17.83 26.40 -25.55
C GLY A 103 -18.46 25.06 -25.95
N TRP A 104 -19.29 25.05 -26.99
CA TRP A 104 -19.92 23.82 -27.48
C TRP A 104 -18.90 22.79 -27.98
N ILE A 105 -17.91 23.23 -28.78
CA ILE A 105 -16.89 22.34 -29.32
C ILE A 105 -16.01 21.77 -28.19
N ALA A 106 -15.55 22.62 -27.26
CA ALA A 106 -14.74 22.20 -26.14
C ALA A 106 -15.49 21.20 -25.24
N GLY A 107 -16.76 21.46 -24.93
CA GLY A 107 -17.60 20.57 -24.15
C GLY A 107 -17.82 19.20 -24.82
N ALA A 108 -18.09 19.18 -26.12
CA ALA A 108 -18.26 17.95 -26.88
C ALA A 108 -16.98 17.10 -26.91
N LEU A 109 -15.82 17.72 -27.15
CA LEU A 109 -14.52 17.04 -27.15
C LEU A 109 -14.22 16.42 -25.79
N LEU A 110 -14.49 17.15 -24.70
CA LEU A 110 -14.30 16.62 -23.35
C LEU A 110 -15.21 15.45 -23.05
N GLY A 111 -16.50 15.52 -23.43
CA GLY A 111 -17.42 14.42 -23.25
C GLY A 111 -16.92 13.13 -23.90
N ILE A 112 -16.39 13.24 -25.12
CA ILE A 112 -15.79 12.09 -25.85
C ILE A 112 -14.55 11.58 -25.11
N VAL A 113 -13.63 12.48 -24.73
CA VAL A 113 -12.40 12.11 -24.01
C VAL A 113 -12.73 11.44 -22.67
N SER A 114 -13.71 11.95 -21.93
CA SER A 114 -14.15 11.39 -20.64
C SER A 114 -14.71 9.97 -20.79
N ILE A 115 -15.50 9.70 -21.82
CA ILE A 115 -16.04 8.36 -22.09
C ILE A 115 -14.91 7.34 -22.35
N LEU A 116 -13.83 7.76 -23.01
CA LEU A 116 -12.69 6.89 -23.31
C LEU A 116 -11.75 6.73 -22.10
N LEU A 117 -11.49 7.80 -21.36
CA LEU A 117 -10.52 7.80 -20.26
C LEU A 117 -11.09 7.27 -18.95
N ALA A 118 -12.38 7.47 -18.66
CA ALA A 118 -12.96 7.06 -17.38
C ALA A 118 -12.86 5.55 -17.12
N PRO A 119 -13.13 4.64 -18.08
CA PRO A 119 -12.95 3.21 -17.88
C PRO A 119 -11.49 2.83 -17.62
N VAL A 120 -10.55 3.44 -18.35
CA VAL A 120 -9.11 3.20 -18.19
C VAL A 120 -8.65 3.65 -16.80
N ALA A 121 -9.08 4.83 -16.36
CA ALA A 121 -8.77 5.35 -15.03
C ALA A 121 -9.38 4.47 -13.93
N PHE A 122 -10.62 3.99 -14.11
CA PHE A 122 -11.28 3.10 -13.18
C PHE A 122 -10.55 1.75 -13.04
N VAL A 123 -10.15 1.15 -14.16
CA VAL A 123 -9.36 -0.10 -14.16
C VAL A 123 -7.99 0.13 -13.53
N ALA A 124 -7.31 1.24 -13.84
CA ALA A 124 -6.03 1.58 -13.21
C ALA A 124 -6.15 1.77 -11.69
N TRP A 125 -7.22 2.41 -11.22
CA TRP A 125 -7.52 2.57 -9.80
C TRP A 125 -7.72 1.22 -9.09
N LEU A 126 -8.55 0.35 -9.65
CA LEU A 126 -8.74 -1.01 -9.13
C LEU A 126 -7.45 -1.83 -9.18
N PHE A 127 -6.66 -1.68 -10.24
CA PHE A 127 -5.37 -2.35 -10.36
C PHE A 127 -4.40 -1.93 -9.25
N LEU A 128 -4.33 -0.64 -8.89
CA LEU A 128 -3.51 -0.16 -7.79
C LEU A 128 -3.96 -0.73 -6.45
N MET A 129 -5.27 -0.72 -6.17
CA MET A 129 -5.84 -1.34 -4.98
C MET A 129 -5.52 -2.84 -4.92
N TYR A 130 -5.72 -3.55 -6.03
CA TYR A 130 -5.44 -4.99 -6.11
C TYR A 130 -3.95 -5.30 -5.89
N LYS A 131 -3.05 -4.53 -6.50
CA LYS A 131 -1.60 -4.72 -6.31
C LYS A 131 -1.19 -4.48 -4.86
N ALA A 132 -1.71 -3.43 -4.23
CA ALA A 132 -1.45 -3.15 -2.81
C ALA A 132 -2.01 -4.27 -1.91
N TYR A 133 -3.23 -4.73 -2.18
CA TYR A 133 -3.87 -5.83 -1.44
C TYR A 133 -3.07 -7.15 -1.54
N GLN A 134 -2.40 -7.39 -2.67
CA GLN A 134 -1.49 -8.52 -2.85
C GLN A 134 -0.11 -8.33 -2.20
N GLY A 135 0.09 -7.26 -1.41
CA GLY A 135 1.38 -6.93 -0.79
C GLY A 135 2.44 -6.44 -1.78
N SER A 136 2.03 -6.02 -2.99
CA SER A 136 2.97 -5.62 -4.04
C SER A 136 3.06 -4.11 -4.17
N GLU A 137 4.27 -3.61 -3.97
CA GLU A 137 4.59 -2.19 -4.09
C GLU A 137 4.73 -1.76 -5.57
N TYR A 138 3.60 -1.75 -6.30
CA TYR A 138 3.58 -1.31 -7.69
C TYR A 138 3.83 0.20 -7.78
N SER A 139 4.90 0.58 -8.48
CA SER A 139 5.33 1.96 -8.69
C SER A 139 4.78 2.52 -10.01
N VAL A 140 3.92 3.54 -9.90
CA VAL A 140 3.41 4.28 -11.06
C VAL A 140 4.57 5.09 -11.67
N PRO A 141 4.85 5.03 -12.99
CA PRO A 141 6.06 5.60 -13.58
C PRO A 141 6.37 7.05 -13.22
N ILE A 142 5.33 7.90 -13.10
CA ILE A 142 5.49 9.32 -12.76
C ILE A 142 5.44 9.53 -11.25
N ALA A 143 4.45 8.97 -10.55
CA ALA A 143 4.21 9.25 -9.13
C ALA A 143 5.05 8.40 -8.17
N GLY A 144 5.37 7.17 -8.55
CA GLY A 144 6.06 6.19 -7.73
C GLY A 144 7.47 6.60 -7.27
N PRO A 145 8.33 7.20 -8.12
CA PRO A 145 9.62 7.73 -7.67
C PRO A 145 9.48 8.79 -6.57
N TYR A 146 8.47 9.66 -6.67
CA TYR A 146 8.17 10.66 -5.63
C TYR A 146 7.58 10.00 -4.39
N ALA A 147 6.65 9.06 -4.54
CA ALA A 147 6.07 8.31 -3.44
C ALA A 147 7.15 7.61 -2.60
N ARG A 148 8.11 6.95 -3.26
CA ARG A 148 9.25 6.29 -2.62
C ARG A 148 10.15 7.25 -1.86
N LYS A 149 10.28 8.51 -2.32
CA LYS A 149 11.03 9.54 -1.59
C LYS A 149 10.36 9.91 -0.25
N TYR A 150 9.03 9.83 -0.18
CA TYR A 150 8.25 10.21 1.01
C TYR A 150 7.87 9.03 1.91
N ALA A 151 8.06 7.80 1.44
CA ALA A 151 7.75 6.55 2.14
C ALA A 151 8.58 6.20 3.39
N PRO A 152 9.88 6.57 3.52
CA PRO A 152 10.73 6.06 4.61
C PRO A 152 10.19 6.36 6.01
N ALA A 153 10.24 5.39 6.91
CA ALA A 153 9.75 5.43 8.31
C ALA A 153 10.19 6.73 9.04
N LYS A 154 9.32 7.29 9.90
CA LYS A 154 9.59 8.58 10.58
C LYS A 154 10.39 8.38 11.87
#